data_AF-A0A397CYB1-F1
#
_entry.id   AF-A0A397CYB1-F1
#
_cell.length_a   1.000
_cell.length_b   1.000
_cell.length_c   1.000
_cell.angle_alpha   90.00
_cell.angle_beta   90.00
_cell.angle_gamma   90.00
#
_symmetry.space_group_name_H-M   'P 1'
#
loop_
_entity.id
_entity.type
_entity.pdbx_description
1 polymer ?
#
loop_
_entity_poly.entity_id
_entity_poly.type
_entity_poly.pdbx_seq_one_letter_code
_entity_poly.pdbx_strand_id
1 'polypeptide(L)'
;MWQICLFRFLSNFFNGVHTTAGSPISTYWAGVEPLNDSLSSIIGSLLFAGILVVVGKWGLNWNWRWTITGGTLGVIAVDGFVVYMTIWDVVRNQWFYTGVALADNIPFGIRFIVSTYVAVEIADKGTEGATYGLISTVNNLSGPFASIFYKYINSYFKVRQNDVKSDTLEVRWDVTYVYLISYGCKVASLFWLFLLPPQKAEVQALKARGGKSKVAGGVLIVIFLFCVSFAVTSNIMSIFPSTKCYRIAGGNGVLDSKTGKCPLK
;
A
#
# COMPACT_ATOMS: atom_id res chain seq x y z
N MET A 1 12.24 0.26 19.68
CA MET A 1 12.63 -0.19 18.32
C MET A 1 11.63 -1.20 17.75
N TRP A 2 11.52 -2.41 18.34
CA TRP A 2 10.65 -3.48 17.80
C TRP A 2 9.19 -3.04 17.57
N GLN A 3 8.61 -2.28 18.50
CA GLN A 3 7.24 -1.76 18.39
C GLN A 3 7.03 -0.89 17.15
N ILE A 4 8.02 -0.05 16.82
CA ILE A 4 7.96 0.88 15.68
C ILE A 4 8.13 0.12 14.37
N CYS A 5 9.06 -0.83 14.32
CA CYS A 5 9.22 -1.71 13.17
C CYS A 5 7.96 -2.55 12.92
N LEU A 6 7.35 -3.10 13.97
CA LEU A 6 6.10 -3.86 13.86
C LEU A 6 4.94 -2.99 13.38
N PHE A 7 4.77 -1.80 13.97
CA PHE A 7 3.79 -0.81 13.50
C PHE A 7 4.00 -0.50 12.02
N ARG A 8 5.25 -0.21 11.61
CA ARG A 8 5.59 0.13 10.22
C ARG A 8 5.23 -0.99 9.27
N PHE A 9 5.58 -2.22 9.62
CA PHE A 9 5.28 -3.37 8.79
C PHE A 9 3.78 -3.56 8.64
N LEU A 10 3.03 -3.65 9.74
CA LEU A 10 1.59 -3.92 9.72
C LEU A 10 0.80 -2.77 9.10
N SER A 11 1.05 -1.53 9.52
CA SER A 11 0.35 -0.36 9.00
C SER A 11 0.58 -0.20 7.49
N ASN A 12 1.80 -0.40 6.98
CA ASN A 12 2.04 -0.30 5.55
C ASN A 12 1.56 -1.53 4.78
N PHE A 13 1.61 -2.72 5.37
CA PHE A 13 1.05 -3.92 4.75
C PHE A 13 -0.44 -3.74 4.48
N PHE A 14 -1.22 -3.40 5.51
CA PHE A 14 -2.67 -3.19 5.39
C PHE A 14 -3.00 -2.00 4.50
N ASN A 15 -2.23 -0.91 4.58
CA ASN A 15 -2.47 0.23 3.74
C ASN A 15 -2.06 0.03 2.27
N GLY A 16 -1.04 -0.80 2.03
CA GLY A 16 -0.52 -1.13 0.71
C GLY A 16 -1.38 -2.16 -0.04
N VAL A 17 -2.43 -2.71 0.58
CA VAL A 17 -3.41 -3.57 -0.10
C VAL A 17 -4.20 -2.73 -1.11
N HIS A 18 -3.92 -2.92 -2.39
CA HIS A 18 -4.61 -2.24 -3.49
C HIS A 18 -5.27 -3.24 -4.44
N THR A 19 -6.14 -2.77 -5.32
CA THR A 19 -6.75 -3.62 -6.34
C THR A 19 -5.85 -3.75 -7.58
N THR A 20 -5.93 -4.89 -8.28
CA THR A 20 -5.35 -5.05 -9.62
C THR A 20 -6.21 -4.42 -10.70
N ALA A 21 -7.46 -4.08 -10.40
CA ALA A 21 -8.40 -3.49 -11.34
C ALA A 21 -8.07 -2.02 -11.66
N GLY A 22 -7.31 -1.33 -10.81
CA GLY A 22 -7.06 0.11 -10.95
C GLY A 22 -6.41 0.51 -12.29
N SER A 23 -5.46 -0.29 -12.78
CA SER A 23 -4.83 -0.06 -14.10
C SER A 23 -5.81 -0.33 -15.25
N PRO A 24 -6.50 -1.49 -15.33
CA PRO A 24 -7.55 -1.71 -16.31
C PRO A 24 -8.66 -0.64 -16.32
N ILE A 25 -9.11 -0.17 -15.15
CA ILE A 25 -10.14 0.88 -15.04
C ILE A 25 -9.62 2.19 -15.63
N SER A 26 -8.40 2.59 -15.24
CA SER A 26 -7.75 3.80 -15.76
C SER A 26 -7.70 3.79 -17.28
N THR A 27 -7.28 2.67 -17.87
CA THR A 27 -7.09 2.55 -19.33
C THR A 27 -8.42 2.38 -20.10
N TYR A 28 -9.31 1.48 -19.67
CA TYR A 28 -10.47 1.09 -20.47
C TYR A 28 -11.78 1.77 -20.10
N TRP A 29 -11.96 2.20 -18.83
CA TRP A 29 -13.18 2.87 -18.40
C TRP A 29 -12.97 4.38 -18.33
N ALA A 30 -11.93 4.85 -17.64
CA ALA A 30 -11.62 6.27 -17.55
C ALA A 30 -10.93 6.81 -18.81
N GLY A 31 -10.39 5.92 -19.66
CA GLY A 31 -9.77 6.27 -20.95
C GLY A 31 -8.49 7.07 -20.80
N VAL A 32 -7.78 6.97 -19.67
CA VAL A 32 -6.59 7.78 -19.37
C VAL A 32 -5.49 7.48 -20.39
N GLU A 33 -5.07 8.52 -21.12
CA GLU A 33 -3.97 8.44 -22.06
C GLU A 33 -2.61 8.43 -21.34
N PRO A 34 -1.58 7.75 -21.89
CA PRO A 34 -0.25 7.69 -21.28
C PRO A 34 0.39 9.06 -21.05
N LEU A 35 0.09 10.05 -21.90
CA LEU A 35 0.56 11.42 -21.73
C LEU A 35 -0.06 12.07 -20.48
N ASN A 36 -1.37 11.91 -20.29
CA ASN A 36 -2.06 12.44 -19.12
C ASN A 36 -1.60 11.75 -17.82
N ASP A 37 -1.41 10.43 -17.88
CA ASP A 37 -0.85 9.65 -16.76
C ASP A 37 0.55 10.15 -16.38
N SER A 38 1.42 10.38 -17.37
CA SER A 38 2.77 10.90 -17.16
C SER A 38 2.78 12.31 -16.57
N LEU A 39 1.95 13.23 -17.10
CA LEU A 39 1.81 14.58 -16.58
C LEU A 39 1.29 14.58 -15.14
N SER A 40 0.30 13.74 -14.86
CA SER A 40 -0.26 13.61 -13.52
C SER A 40 0.75 13.02 -12.53
N SER A 41 1.61 12.09 -12.95
CA SER A 41 2.70 11.60 -12.11
C SER A 41 3.71 12.71 -11.74
N ILE A 42 4.03 13.60 -12.68
CA ILE A 42 4.89 14.77 -12.43
C ILE A 42 4.21 15.72 -11.42
N ILE A 43 2.93 16.04 -11.63
CA ILE A 43 2.15 16.89 -10.71
C ILE A 43 2.06 16.24 -9.33
N GLY A 44 1.82 14.93 -9.27
CA GLY A 44 1.78 14.15 -8.02
C GLY A 44 3.09 14.21 -7.26
N SER A 45 4.22 14.12 -7.97
CA SER A 45 5.57 14.26 -7.39
C SER A 45 5.82 15.66 -6.83
N LEU A 46 5.38 16.71 -7.53
CA LEU A 46 5.44 18.10 -7.05
C LEU A 46 4.55 18.32 -5.83
N LEU A 47 3.34 17.78 -5.84
CA LEU A 47 2.44 17.81 -4.69
C LEU A 47 3.10 17.12 -3.50
N PHE A 48 3.60 15.90 -3.68
CA PHE A 48 4.32 15.14 -2.65
C PHE A 48 5.45 15.97 -2.02
N ALA A 49 6.32 16.57 -2.86
CA ALA A 49 7.37 17.46 -2.38
C ALA A 49 6.83 18.66 -1.60
N GLY A 50 5.74 19.30 -2.08
CA GLY A 50 5.07 20.40 -1.39
C GLY A 50 4.52 19.99 -0.02
N ILE A 51 3.90 18.82 0.10
CA ILE A 51 3.40 18.28 1.37
C ILE A 51 4.55 18.05 2.35
N LEU A 52 5.69 17.54 1.89
CA LEU A 52 6.87 17.38 2.75
C LEU A 52 7.35 18.72 3.32
N VAL A 53 7.36 19.78 2.51
CA VAL A 53 7.70 21.14 2.98
C VAL A 53 6.68 21.64 4.00
N VAL A 54 5.39 21.45 3.72
CA VAL A 54 4.31 21.90 4.61
C VAL A 54 4.37 21.19 5.96
N VAL A 55 4.42 19.87 5.97
CA VAL A 55 4.49 19.08 7.20
C VAL A 55 5.82 19.32 7.91
N GLY A 56 6.91 19.54 7.16
CA GLY A 56 8.21 19.85 7.74
C GLY A 56 8.27 21.19 8.46
N LYS A 57 7.57 22.22 7.96
CA LYS A 57 7.51 23.55 8.59
C LYS A 57 6.46 23.66 9.70
N TRP A 58 5.26 23.11 9.47
CA TRP A 58 4.10 23.34 10.34
C TRP A 58 3.60 22.08 11.07
N GLY A 59 4.00 20.88 10.63
CA GLY A 59 3.50 19.61 11.16
C GLY A 59 4.23 19.07 12.39
N LEU A 60 5.27 19.76 12.88
CA LEU A 60 6.08 19.33 14.03
C LEU A 60 5.26 19.12 15.32
N ASN A 61 4.22 19.94 15.51
CA ASN A 61 3.37 19.91 16.70
C ASN A 61 2.05 19.15 16.48
N TRP A 62 1.85 18.55 15.30
CA TRP A 62 0.62 17.83 15.02
C TRP A 62 0.60 16.48 15.73
N ASN A 63 -0.60 16.05 16.14
CA ASN A 63 -0.79 14.68 16.60
C ASN A 63 -0.78 13.75 15.39
N TRP A 64 0.28 12.97 15.26
CA TRP A 64 0.54 12.13 14.10
C TRP A 64 -0.55 11.07 13.87
N ARG A 65 -1.17 10.56 14.93
CA ARG A 65 -2.28 9.59 14.82
C ARG A 65 -3.48 10.21 14.13
N TRP A 66 -3.87 11.41 14.54
CA TRP A 66 -5.02 12.12 13.96
C TRP A 66 -4.74 12.59 12.54
N THR A 67 -3.53 13.09 12.26
CA THR A 67 -3.16 13.49 10.89
C THR A 67 -3.19 12.30 9.94
N ILE A 68 -2.65 11.14 10.34
CA ILE A 68 -2.69 9.94 9.51
C ILE A 68 -4.14 9.44 9.35
N THR A 69 -4.93 9.44 10.43
CA THR A 69 -6.34 9.01 10.39
C THR A 69 -7.16 9.88 9.44
N GLY A 70 -7.11 11.20 9.61
CA GLY A 70 -7.85 12.16 8.78
C GLY A 70 -7.42 12.09 7.31
N GLY A 71 -6.11 12.01 7.04
CA GLY A 71 -5.61 11.88 5.67
C GLY A 71 -6.05 10.57 5.00
N THR A 72 -6.03 9.46 5.75
CA THR A 72 -6.42 8.14 5.21
C THR A 72 -7.92 8.10 4.94
N LEU A 73 -8.76 8.51 5.90
CA LEU A 73 -10.21 8.49 5.73
C LEU A 73 -10.67 9.48 4.67
N GLY A 74 -10.06 10.68 4.62
CA GLY A 74 -10.35 11.67 3.59
C GLY A 74 -10.05 11.15 2.19
N VAL A 75 -8.89 10.51 2.00
CA VAL A 75 -8.58 9.89 0.71
C VAL A 75 -9.48 8.72 0.38
N ILE A 76 -9.79 7.83 1.33
CA ILE A 76 -10.74 6.73 1.06
C ILE A 76 -12.11 7.26 0.64
N ALA A 77 -12.58 8.36 1.25
CA ALA A 77 -13.85 8.97 0.89
C ALA A 77 -13.83 9.57 -0.53
N VAL A 78 -12.78 10.32 -0.87
CA VAL A 78 -12.63 10.95 -2.20
C VAL A 78 -12.39 9.90 -3.29
N ASP A 79 -11.46 8.98 -3.06
CA ASP A 79 -11.12 7.90 -3.98
C ASP A 79 -12.30 6.95 -4.19
N GLY A 80 -12.94 6.52 -3.11
CA GLY A 80 -14.14 5.70 -3.19
C GLY A 80 -15.24 6.38 -4.00
N PHE A 81 -15.53 7.66 -3.74
CA PHE A 81 -16.55 8.40 -4.49
C PHE A 81 -16.28 8.40 -6.00
N VAL A 82 -15.06 8.77 -6.41
CA VAL A 82 -14.69 8.85 -7.83
C VAL A 82 -14.67 7.48 -8.48
N VAL A 83 -14.00 6.51 -7.86
CA VAL A 83 -13.85 5.16 -8.41
C VAL A 83 -15.21 4.49 -8.55
N TYR A 84 -16.10 4.56 -7.55
CA TYR A 84 -17.42 3.95 -7.69
C TYR A 84 -18.27 4.60 -8.77
N MET A 85 -18.17 5.92 -8.99
CA MET A 85 -18.83 6.57 -10.14
C MET A 85 -18.27 6.11 -11.48
N THR A 86 -16.97 5.83 -11.56
CA THR A 86 -16.33 5.28 -12.77
C THR A 86 -16.73 3.82 -13.00
N ILE A 87 -16.80 3.00 -11.94
CA ILE A 87 -17.24 1.60 -12.00
C ILE A 87 -18.67 1.49 -12.52
N TRP A 88 -19.58 2.31 -11.98
CA TRP A 88 -21.01 2.29 -12.31
C TRP A 88 -21.40 3.14 -13.53
N ASP A 89 -20.41 3.66 -14.27
CA ASP A 89 -20.61 4.39 -15.53
C ASP A 89 -21.44 5.68 -15.37
N VAL A 90 -21.31 6.35 -14.21
CA VAL A 90 -21.94 7.66 -13.96
C VAL A 90 -21.05 8.78 -14.49
N VAL A 91 -19.74 8.72 -14.18
CA VAL A 91 -18.73 9.68 -14.65
C VAL A 91 -17.45 8.93 -15.01
N ARG A 92 -17.14 8.90 -16.31
CA ARG A 92 -15.91 8.32 -16.88
C ARG A 92 -15.12 9.38 -17.62
N ASN A 93 -14.29 10.11 -16.89
CA ASN A 93 -13.44 11.17 -17.44
C ASN A 93 -12.01 11.02 -16.94
N GLN A 94 -11.04 11.22 -17.83
CA GLN A 94 -9.61 11.07 -17.55
C GLN A 94 -9.17 11.92 -16.36
N TRP A 95 -9.47 13.22 -16.38
CA TRP A 95 -9.06 14.17 -15.33
C TRP A 95 -9.81 13.94 -14.03
N PHE A 96 -11.05 13.49 -14.11
CA PHE A 96 -11.85 13.14 -12.95
C PHE A 96 -11.23 11.96 -12.19
N TYR A 97 -10.83 10.90 -12.90
CA TYR A 97 -10.19 9.72 -12.32
C TYR A 97 -8.76 10.02 -11.85
N THR A 98 -7.95 10.70 -12.68
CA THR A 98 -6.55 10.96 -12.36
C THR A 98 -6.37 12.01 -11.26
N GLY A 99 -7.32 12.95 -11.11
CA GLY A 99 -7.29 13.95 -10.03
C GLY A 99 -7.28 13.33 -8.62
N VAL A 100 -7.87 12.15 -8.47
CA VAL A 100 -7.82 11.41 -7.20
C VAL A 100 -6.46 10.79 -6.93
N ALA A 101 -5.81 10.23 -7.95
CA ALA A 101 -4.45 9.73 -7.82
C ALA A 101 -3.48 10.85 -7.36
N LEU A 102 -3.77 12.11 -7.70
CA LEU A 102 -3.04 13.26 -7.17
C LEU A 102 -3.30 13.45 -5.67
N ALA A 103 -4.56 13.35 -5.22
CA ALA A 103 -4.95 13.50 -3.82
C ALA A 103 -4.31 12.44 -2.91
N ASP A 104 -4.08 11.22 -3.41
CA ASP A 104 -3.39 10.14 -2.71
C ASP A 104 -1.95 10.50 -2.28
N ASN A 105 -1.29 11.41 -2.99
CA ASN A 105 0.05 11.87 -2.62
C ASN A 105 0.07 12.62 -1.28
N ILE A 106 -1.05 13.21 -0.87
CA ILE A 106 -1.21 13.94 0.40
C ILE A 106 -1.01 13.04 1.62
N PRO A 107 -1.86 12.03 1.88
CA PRO A 107 -1.66 11.14 3.01
C PRO A 107 -0.39 10.31 2.89
N PHE A 108 0.06 9.99 1.67
CA PHE A 108 1.33 9.31 1.45
C PHE A 108 2.52 10.15 1.95
N GLY A 109 2.57 11.44 1.58
CA GLY A 109 3.57 12.40 2.06
C GLY A 109 3.58 12.56 3.58
N ILE A 110 2.39 12.72 4.19
CA ILE A 110 2.25 12.82 5.65
C ILE A 110 2.80 11.57 6.34
N ARG A 111 2.44 10.38 5.86
CA ARG A 111 2.93 9.12 6.45
C ARG A 111 4.43 8.93 6.26
N PHE A 112 4.95 9.33 5.10
CA PHE A 112 6.37 9.21 4.76
C PHE A 112 7.25 10.13 5.61
N ILE A 113 6.82 11.35 5.93
CA ILE A 113 7.61 12.26 6.77
C ILE A 113 7.51 11.92 8.27
N VAL A 114 6.30 11.59 8.75
CA VAL A 114 6.09 11.12 10.14
C VAL A 114 6.89 9.84 10.39
N SER A 115 6.80 8.88 9.48
CA SER A 115 8.02 8.36 8.83
C SER A 115 9.37 8.43 9.53
N THR A 116 10.17 9.17 8.80
CA THR A 116 11.52 9.62 9.03
C THR A 116 11.67 10.28 10.38
N TYR A 117 10.72 11.11 10.84
CA TYR A 117 10.81 11.73 12.16
C TYR A 117 10.87 10.69 13.28
N VAL A 118 9.96 9.73 13.27
CA VAL A 118 9.96 8.66 14.29
C VAL A 118 11.26 7.85 14.26
N ALA A 119 11.81 7.60 13.06
CA ALA A 119 13.07 6.88 12.89
C ALA A 119 14.28 7.63 13.46
N VAL A 120 14.38 8.94 13.20
CA VAL A 120 15.49 9.78 13.71
C VAL A 120 15.39 9.96 15.23
N GLU A 121 14.19 10.19 15.75
CA GLU A 121 13.99 10.43 17.19
C GLU A 121 14.33 9.19 18.03
N ILE A 122 14.03 7.98 17.54
CA ILE A 122 14.33 6.74 18.26
C ILE A 122 15.79 6.29 18.13
N ALA A 123 16.52 6.74 17.11
CA ALA A 123 17.88 6.30 16.88
C ALA A 123 18.85 6.80 17.96
N ASP A 124 19.75 5.94 18.42
CA ASP A 124 20.82 6.36 19.33
C ASP A 124 21.94 7.06 18.56
N LYS A 125 22.62 8.01 19.21
CA LYS A 125 23.74 8.75 18.62
C LYS A 125 24.78 7.75 18.07
N GLY A 126 25.16 7.91 16.81
CA GLY A 126 26.10 7.01 16.12
C GLY A 126 25.48 5.78 15.45
N THR A 127 24.18 5.53 15.62
CA THR A 127 23.45 4.41 14.97
C THR A 127 22.26 4.86 14.12
N GLU A 128 22.18 6.15 13.84
CA GLU A 128 21.08 6.79 13.09
C GLU A 128 20.88 6.17 11.71
N GLY A 129 21.97 5.96 10.96
CA GLY A 129 21.93 5.32 9.65
C GLY A 129 21.41 3.87 9.70
N ALA A 130 21.87 3.08 10.68
CA ALA A 130 21.44 1.69 10.83
C ALA A 130 19.95 1.59 11.24
N THR A 131 19.51 2.46 12.15
CA THR A 131 18.12 2.56 12.59
C THR A 131 17.19 2.96 11.45
N TYR A 132 17.58 4.00 10.70
CA TYR A 132 16.83 4.46 9.54
C TYR A 132 16.79 3.39 8.44
N GLY A 133 17.93 2.75 8.16
CA GLY A 133 18.03 1.65 7.20
C GLY A 133 17.10 0.50 7.56
N LEU A 134 17.11 0.03 8.80
CA LEU A 134 16.22 -1.04 9.26
C LEU A 134 14.74 -0.67 9.09
N ILE A 135 14.34 0.53 9.54
CA ILE A 135 12.94 0.99 9.44
C ILE A 135 12.52 1.11 7.97
N SER A 136 13.39 1.65 7.11
CA SER A 136 13.15 1.77 5.68
C SER A 136 13.01 0.40 5.01
N THR A 137 13.87 -0.57 5.31
CA THR A 137 13.77 -1.91 4.73
C THR A 137 12.50 -2.63 5.18
N VAL A 138 12.12 -2.51 6.46
CA VAL A 138 10.85 -3.03 6.99
C VAL A 138 9.65 -2.40 6.29
N ASN A 139 9.71 -1.08 6.02
CA ASN A 139 8.68 -0.36 5.30
C ASN A 139 8.54 -0.87 3.86
N ASN A 140 9.64 -0.99 3.12
CA ASN A 140 9.63 -1.43 1.73
C ASN A 140 9.22 -2.91 1.59
N LEU A 141 9.55 -3.77 2.56
CA LEU A 141 9.17 -5.18 2.54
C LEU A 141 7.65 -5.40 2.61
N SER A 142 6.92 -4.50 3.27
CA SER A 142 5.47 -4.60 3.37
C SER A 142 4.76 -4.50 2.01
N GLY A 143 5.36 -3.81 1.03
CA GLY A 143 4.79 -3.59 -0.31
C GLY A 143 4.63 -4.88 -1.12
N PRO A 144 5.69 -5.68 -1.33
CA PRO A 144 5.59 -7.00 -1.97
C PRO A 144 4.62 -7.93 -1.24
N PHE A 145 4.61 -7.91 0.09
CA PHE A 145 3.71 -8.77 0.87
C PHE A 145 2.24 -8.39 0.69
N ALA A 146 1.93 -7.09 0.75
CA ALA A 146 0.61 -6.57 0.42
C ALA A 146 0.22 -6.94 -1.01
N SER A 147 1.20 -6.92 -1.92
CA SER A 147 1.03 -7.31 -3.32
C SER A 147 0.61 -8.74 -3.51
N ILE A 148 1.25 -9.67 -2.81
CA ILE A 148 0.86 -11.08 -2.87
C ILE A 148 -0.53 -11.28 -2.26
N PHE A 149 -0.81 -10.61 -1.14
CA PHE A 149 -2.09 -10.69 -0.44
C PHE A 149 -3.26 -10.24 -1.32
N TYR A 150 -3.19 -9.04 -1.91
CA TYR A 150 -4.29 -8.60 -2.78
C TYR A 150 -4.35 -9.38 -4.09
N LYS A 151 -3.21 -9.78 -4.69
CA LYS A 151 -3.22 -10.60 -5.92
C LYS A 151 -3.91 -11.93 -5.67
N TYR A 152 -3.67 -12.54 -4.50
CA TYR A 152 -4.34 -13.76 -4.09
C TYR A 152 -5.86 -13.57 -3.96
N ILE A 153 -6.32 -12.52 -3.27
CA ILE A 153 -7.76 -12.20 -3.16
C ILE A 153 -8.36 -11.96 -4.54
N ASN A 154 -7.72 -11.12 -5.36
CA ASN A 154 -8.21 -10.74 -6.68
C ASN A 154 -8.24 -11.92 -7.66
N SER A 155 -7.44 -12.98 -7.42
CA SER A 155 -7.47 -14.18 -8.25
C SER A 155 -8.81 -14.92 -8.23
N TYR A 156 -9.68 -14.62 -7.26
CA TYR A 156 -11.04 -15.16 -7.16
C TYR A 156 -12.09 -14.32 -7.89
N PHE A 157 -11.76 -13.12 -8.39
CA PHE A 157 -12.69 -12.17 -9.01
C PHE A 157 -12.32 -11.90 -10.48
N LYS A 158 -13.31 -11.52 -11.31
CA LYS A 158 -13.11 -11.12 -12.72
C LYS A 158 -12.60 -9.68 -12.83
N VAL A 159 -11.36 -9.45 -12.42
CA VAL A 159 -10.72 -8.12 -12.38
C VAL A 159 -9.53 -7.98 -13.32
N ARG A 160 -9.37 -8.90 -14.28
CA ARG A 160 -8.28 -8.84 -15.26
C ARG A 160 -8.61 -7.86 -16.38
N GLN A 161 -7.58 -7.50 -17.13
CA GLN A 161 -7.70 -6.55 -18.22
C GLN A 161 -8.80 -6.92 -19.25
N ASN A 162 -8.90 -8.20 -19.63
CA ASN A 162 -9.92 -8.66 -20.57
C ASN A 162 -11.32 -8.72 -19.95
N ASP A 163 -11.42 -8.93 -18.65
CA ASP A 163 -12.71 -8.92 -17.94
C ASP A 163 -13.25 -7.49 -17.89
N VAL A 164 -12.42 -6.52 -17.51
CA VAL A 164 -12.77 -5.09 -17.44
C VAL A 164 -13.18 -4.53 -18.80
N LYS A 165 -12.55 -4.98 -19.90
CA LYS A 165 -12.97 -4.64 -21.27
C LYS A 165 -14.39 -5.07 -21.61
N SER A 166 -14.87 -6.17 -21.04
CA SER A 166 -16.22 -6.67 -21.34
C SER A 166 -17.33 -5.80 -20.75
N ASP A 167 -17.00 -4.99 -19.73
CA ASP A 167 -17.89 -4.06 -19.03
C ASP A 167 -19.27 -4.65 -18.68
N THR A 168 -19.32 -5.95 -18.33
CA THR A 168 -20.57 -6.60 -17.92
C THR A 168 -20.92 -6.27 -16.47
N LEU A 169 -22.21 -6.42 -16.12
CA LEU A 169 -22.70 -6.18 -14.76
C LEU A 169 -21.96 -7.03 -13.71
N GLU A 170 -21.63 -8.28 -14.04
CA GLU A 170 -20.86 -9.16 -13.16
C GLU A 170 -19.47 -8.59 -12.87
N VAL A 171 -18.76 -8.07 -13.89
CA VAL A 171 -17.44 -7.47 -13.72
C VAL A 171 -17.51 -6.20 -12.87
N ARG A 172 -18.53 -5.36 -13.06
CA ARG A 172 -18.72 -4.15 -12.23
C ARG A 172 -18.90 -4.49 -10.75
N TRP A 173 -19.64 -5.56 -10.44
CA TRP A 173 -19.77 -6.07 -9.07
C TRP A 173 -18.46 -6.64 -8.52
N ASP A 174 -17.77 -7.48 -9.28
CA ASP A 174 -16.47 -8.06 -8.88
C ASP A 174 -15.43 -6.97 -8.60
N VAL A 175 -15.36 -5.95 -9.45
CA VAL A 175 -14.50 -4.79 -9.24
C VAL A 175 -14.91 -4.03 -7.98
N THR A 176 -16.21 -3.81 -7.75
CA THR A 176 -16.74 -3.17 -6.53
C THR A 176 -16.29 -3.91 -5.27
N TYR A 177 -16.44 -5.24 -5.23
CA TYR A 177 -16.04 -6.04 -4.06
C TYR A 177 -14.56 -5.95 -3.76
N VAL A 178 -13.71 -6.01 -4.79
CA VAL A 178 -12.27 -5.91 -4.60
C VAL A 178 -11.86 -4.53 -4.06
N TYR A 179 -12.51 -3.45 -4.52
CA TYR A 179 -12.28 -2.10 -3.95
C TYR A 179 -12.77 -2.00 -2.51
N LEU A 180 -13.94 -2.57 -2.17
CA LEU A 180 -14.43 -2.61 -0.79
C LEU A 180 -13.44 -3.34 0.13
N ILE A 181 -12.87 -4.46 -0.30
CA ILE A 181 -11.86 -5.20 0.46
C ILE A 181 -10.59 -4.35 0.63
N SER A 182 -10.11 -3.70 -0.45
CA SER A 182 -8.94 -2.81 -0.38
C SER A 182 -9.15 -1.65 0.59
N TYR A 183 -10.29 -0.96 0.51
CA TYR A 183 -10.63 0.12 1.45
C TYR A 183 -10.79 -0.39 2.88
N GLY A 184 -11.40 -1.55 3.08
CA GLY A 184 -11.48 -2.22 4.37
C GLY A 184 -10.10 -2.49 4.97
N CYS A 185 -9.15 -2.97 4.17
CA CYS A 185 -7.75 -3.13 4.60
C CYS A 185 -7.09 -1.79 4.91
N LYS A 186 -7.31 -0.74 4.11
CA LYS A 186 -6.78 0.62 4.41
C LYS A 186 -7.34 1.16 5.73
N VAL A 187 -8.62 0.95 6.04
CA VAL A 187 -9.21 1.30 7.34
C VAL A 187 -8.62 0.44 8.46
N ALA A 188 -8.47 -0.87 8.25
CA ALA A 188 -7.82 -1.77 9.20
C ALA A 188 -6.37 -1.36 9.50
N SER A 189 -5.69 -0.69 8.58
CA SER A 189 -4.35 -0.12 8.83
C SER A 189 -4.35 0.89 9.98
N LEU A 190 -5.47 1.61 10.19
CA LEU A 190 -5.61 2.62 11.23
C LEU A 190 -5.68 1.99 12.62
N PHE A 191 -6.13 0.74 12.73
CA PHE A 191 -6.11 0.02 14.00
C PHE A 191 -4.71 0.01 14.60
N TRP A 192 -3.67 -0.23 13.78
CA TRP A 192 -2.29 -0.30 14.26
C TRP A 192 -1.72 1.04 14.75
N LEU A 193 -2.39 2.18 14.54
CA LEU A 193 -1.94 3.49 15.02
C LEU A 193 -1.78 3.55 16.55
N PHE A 194 -2.41 2.65 17.32
CA PHE A 194 -2.17 2.59 18.76
C PHE A 194 -0.71 2.27 19.12
N LEU A 195 0.03 1.58 18.24
CA LEU A 195 1.46 1.29 18.43
C LEU A 195 2.34 2.51 18.13
N LEU A 196 1.87 3.46 17.32
CA LEU A 196 2.62 4.66 16.97
C LEU A 196 2.48 5.70 18.09
N PRO A 197 3.55 6.22 18.69
CA PRO A 197 3.43 7.34 19.63
C PRO A 197 2.81 8.57 18.94
N PRO A 198 1.85 9.26 19.57
CA PRO A 198 1.10 10.37 18.97
C PRO A 198 1.93 11.62 18.69
N GLN A 199 3.07 11.79 19.36
CA GLN A 199 3.92 12.97 19.20
C GLN A 199 5.39 12.68 19.53
N LYS A 200 6.28 13.58 19.07
CA LYS A 200 7.72 13.57 19.36
C LYS A 200 8.07 13.42 20.85
N ALA A 201 7.37 14.12 21.74
CA ALA A 201 7.60 14.02 23.19
C ALA A 201 7.40 12.60 23.73
N GLU A 202 6.37 11.90 23.23
CA GLU A 202 6.09 10.52 23.63
C GLU A 202 7.07 9.52 23.02
N VAL A 203 7.60 9.79 21.81
CA VAL A 203 8.70 8.99 21.26
C VAL A 203 9.93 9.08 22.15
N GLN A 204 10.27 10.28 22.61
CA GLN A 204 11.41 10.49 23.51
C GLN A 204 11.17 9.84 24.88
N ALA A 205 9.94 9.91 25.42
CA ALA A 205 9.58 9.19 26.63
C ALA A 205 9.68 7.67 26.46
N LEU A 206 9.21 7.13 25.33
CA LEU A 206 9.32 5.71 24.99
C LEU A 206 10.78 5.28 24.81
N LYS A 207 11.63 6.14 24.26
CA LYS A 207 13.08 5.89 24.15
C LYS A 207 13.73 5.84 25.53
N ALA A 208 13.42 6.80 26.41
CA ALA A 208 14.01 6.90 27.74
C ALA A 208 13.52 5.83 28.72
N ARG A 209 12.24 5.42 28.63
CA ARG A 209 11.58 4.52 29.59
C ARG A 209 11.22 3.15 29.02
N GLY A 210 11.43 2.93 27.73
CA GLY A 210 10.98 1.73 27.03
C GLY A 210 11.70 0.46 27.50
N GLY A 211 10.94 -0.62 27.65
CA GLY A 211 11.47 -1.94 27.97
C GLY A 211 12.22 -2.57 26.80
N LYS A 212 13.30 -3.30 27.12
CA LYS A 212 14.03 -4.14 26.15
C LYS A 212 13.44 -5.56 26.18
N SER A 213 12.87 -6.03 25.07
CA SER A 213 12.38 -7.41 24.95
C SER A 213 13.18 -8.17 23.90
N LYS A 214 13.97 -9.17 24.34
CA LYS A 214 14.72 -10.06 23.45
C LYS A 214 13.79 -10.93 22.60
N VAL A 215 12.68 -11.38 23.19
CA VAL A 215 11.67 -12.22 22.50
C VAL A 215 11.00 -11.44 21.36
N ALA A 216 10.54 -10.21 21.62
CA ALA A 216 9.89 -9.39 20.61
C ALA A 216 10.85 -9.02 19.45
N GLY A 217 12.13 -8.79 19.76
CA GLY A 217 13.17 -8.61 18.74
C GLY A 217 13.39 -9.86 17.89
N GLY A 218 13.47 -11.04 18.53
CA GLY A 218 13.62 -12.31 17.82
C GLY A 218 12.43 -12.62 16.90
N VAL A 219 11.21 -12.46 17.39
CA VAL A 219 9.98 -12.64 16.59
C VAL A 219 9.98 -11.70 15.38
N LEU A 220 10.38 -10.43 15.57
CA LEU A 220 10.45 -9.47 14.48
C LEU A 220 11.45 -9.89 13.40
N ILE A 221 12.64 -10.37 13.78
CA ILE A 221 13.65 -10.85 12.84
C ILE A 221 13.14 -12.07 12.07
N VAL A 222 12.51 -13.04 12.75
CA VAL A 222 11.95 -14.24 12.11
C VAL A 222 10.85 -13.89 11.11
N ILE A 223 9.91 -13.02 11.50
CA ILE A 223 8.85 -12.53 10.60
C ILE A 223 9.48 -11.83 9.40
N PHE A 224 10.47 -10.98 9.63
CA PHE A 224 11.13 -10.24 8.56
C PHE A 224 11.85 -11.17 7.58
N LEU A 225 12.65 -12.13 8.07
CA LEU A 225 13.33 -13.12 7.22
C LEU A 225 12.32 -13.94 6.41
N PHE A 226 11.26 -14.43 7.05
CA PHE A 226 10.19 -15.14 6.36
C PHE A 226 9.55 -14.27 5.27
N CYS A 227 9.23 -13.01 5.58
CA CYS A 227 8.62 -12.10 4.63
C CYS A 227 9.53 -11.81 3.43
N VAL A 228 10.84 -11.61 3.64
CA VAL A 228 11.82 -11.42 2.56
C VAL A 228 11.89 -12.67 1.69
N SER A 229 12.10 -13.86 2.28
CA SER A 229 12.19 -15.11 1.54
C SER A 229 10.94 -15.36 0.72
N PHE A 230 9.76 -15.22 1.32
CA PHE A 230 8.48 -15.42 0.65
C PHE A 230 8.24 -14.41 -0.47
N ALA A 231 8.55 -13.12 -0.25
CA ALA A 231 8.42 -12.09 -1.27
C ALA A 231 9.35 -12.36 -2.46
N VAL A 232 10.60 -12.74 -2.21
CA VAL A 232 11.56 -13.09 -3.27
C VAL A 232 11.07 -14.31 -4.05
N THR A 233 10.67 -15.38 -3.37
CA THR A 233 10.16 -16.60 -4.03
C THR A 233 8.93 -16.31 -4.87
N SER A 234 7.96 -15.53 -4.36
CA SER A 234 6.74 -15.19 -5.11
C SER A 234 7.02 -14.32 -6.34
N ASN A 235 7.90 -13.32 -6.22
CA ASN A 235 8.30 -12.51 -7.38
C ASN A 235 9.00 -13.37 -8.43
N ILE A 236 9.90 -14.28 -8.04
CA ILE A 236 10.55 -15.22 -8.97
C ILE A 236 9.52 -16.14 -9.64
N MET A 237 8.54 -16.67 -8.89
CA MET A 237 7.48 -17.51 -9.44
C MET A 237 6.61 -16.78 -10.48
N SER A 238 6.43 -15.47 -10.35
CA SER A 238 5.66 -14.67 -11.30
C SER A 238 6.36 -14.49 -12.66
N ILE A 239 7.70 -14.61 -12.69
CA ILE A 239 8.52 -14.48 -13.90
C ILE A 239 8.51 -15.78 -14.70
N PHE A 240 8.58 -16.93 -14.04
CA PHE A 240 8.69 -18.21 -14.73
C PHE A 240 7.35 -18.67 -15.35
N PRO A 241 7.30 -19.00 -16.65
CA PRO A 241 6.08 -19.48 -17.31
C PRO A 241 5.48 -20.73 -16.65
N SER A 242 6.33 -21.56 -16.03
CA SER A 242 5.95 -22.80 -15.35
C SER A 242 5.23 -22.58 -14.01
N THR A 243 5.32 -21.38 -13.42
CA THR A 243 4.79 -21.07 -12.08
C THR A 243 3.87 -19.85 -12.05
N LYS A 244 3.80 -19.06 -13.14
CA LYS A 244 2.97 -17.84 -13.24
C LYS A 244 1.47 -18.08 -13.02
N CYS A 245 0.97 -19.29 -13.23
CA CYS A 245 -0.46 -19.60 -13.08
C CYS A 245 -0.90 -19.78 -11.62
N TYR A 246 0.03 -20.02 -10.68
CA TYR A 246 -0.33 -20.20 -9.29
C TYR A 246 -0.87 -18.90 -8.68
N ARG A 247 -1.90 -19.01 -7.83
CA ARG A 247 -2.52 -17.84 -7.17
C ARG A 247 -1.53 -17.05 -6.31
N ILE A 248 -0.57 -17.74 -5.68
CA ILE A 248 0.52 -17.13 -4.92
C ILE A 248 1.47 -16.27 -5.77
N ALA A 249 1.51 -16.52 -7.09
CA ALA A 249 2.24 -15.73 -8.07
C ALA A 249 1.34 -14.69 -8.78
N GLY A 250 0.07 -14.59 -8.39
CA GLY A 250 -0.94 -13.72 -9.01
C GLY A 250 -1.68 -14.31 -10.21
N GLY A 251 -1.52 -15.60 -10.48
CA GLY A 251 -2.28 -16.32 -11.51
C GLY A 251 -3.70 -16.69 -11.07
N ASN A 252 -4.47 -17.32 -11.97
CA ASN A 252 -5.87 -17.74 -11.72
C ASN A 252 -5.98 -19.09 -11.00
N GLY A 253 -4.85 -19.77 -10.79
CA GLY A 253 -4.81 -21.13 -10.22
C GLY A 253 -5.29 -22.21 -11.18
N VAL A 254 -5.48 -21.90 -12.47
CA VAL A 254 -5.91 -22.88 -13.47
C VAL A 254 -4.68 -23.56 -14.06
N LEU A 255 -4.59 -24.88 -13.84
CA LEU A 255 -3.58 -25.75 -14.44
C LEU A 255 -4.14 -26.36 -15.73
N ASP A 256 -3.25 -26.63 -16.69
CA ASP A 256 -3.60 -27.37 -17.89
C ASP A 256 -4.02 -28.81 -17.51
N SER A 257 -5.25 -29.18 -17.90
CA SER A 257 -5.83 -30.50 -17.59
C SER A 257 -5.06 -31.67 -18.20
N LYS A 258 -4.23 -31.45 -19.24
CA LYS A 258 -3.44 -32.51 -19.89
C LYS A 258 -2.05 -32.68 -19.29
N THR A 259 -1.42 -31.59 -18.86
CA THR A 259 -0.02 -31.59 -18.42
C THR A 259 0.15 -31.38 -16.91
N GLY A 260 -0.91 -30.95 -16.21
CA GLY A 260 -0.85 -30.56 -14.79
C GLY A 260 0.03 -29.34 -14.52
N LYS A 261 0.50 -28.66 -15.58
CA LYS A 261 1.41 -27.51 -15.50
C LYS A 261 0.68 -26.22 -15.81
N CYS A 262 1.31 -25.09 -15.50
CA CYS A 262 0.80 -23.79 -15.92
C CYS A 262 0.66 -23.75 -17.45
N PRO A 263 -0.49 -23.30 -17.98
CA PRO A 263 -0.67 -23.21 -19.42
C PRO A 263 0.33 -22.22 -20.03
N LEU A 264 1.11 -22.71 -21.00
CA LEU A 264 1.99 -21.90 -21.83
C LEU A 264 1.15 -21.18 -22.88
N LYS A 265 0.41 -20.16 -22.46
CA LYS A 265 -0.09 -19.11 -23.34
C LYS A 265 0.73 -17.84 -23.11
#